data_AF-A0A516GHR5-F1
#
_entry.id   AF-A0A516GHR5-F1
#
_cell.length_a   1.000
_cell.length_b   1.000
_cell.length_c   1.000
_cell.angle_alpha   90.00
_cell.angle_beta   90.00
_cell.angle_gamma   90.00
#
_symmetry.space_group_name_H-M   'P 1'
#
loop_
_entity.id
_entity.type
_entity.pdbx_description
1 polymer ?
#
loop_
_entity_poly.entity_id
_entity_poly.type
_entity_poly.pdbx_seq_one_letter_code
_entity_poly.pdbx_strand_id
1 'polypeptide(L)'
;MQAMKFRELENVKLLKERCDKHDEPLRQIYDGEPYCQQCAMAELKRAEEEKIKQLTKESQRTRVQGYLKRKSLLHDESLKRATFDQFVASKGTEAYQNKQKSRMIAKDYLDGKHYNTLLSGDVGVGKSHLAMSILLAVNEYSDPFRRCAFISVADMINQIKNSFDDPQSRYSKQYFMTIAKEADVLVLDDIGAETGHIGTHKQATDFVNEVLYSLLNYRSTKPTIFTTNMTSKHFEQLYDDKVLSRIGRGTAINQSLITFKHTPDKRAMLDF
;
A
#
# COMPACT_ATOMS: atom_id res chain seq x y z
N MET A 1 41.75 24.39 28.78
CA MET A 1 40.48 24.53 28.03
C MET A 1 40.21 26.00 27.85
N GLN A 2 40.39 26.53 26.64
CA GLN A 2 40.10 27.94 26.35
C GLN A 2 38.58 28.08 26.27
N ALA A 3 37.98 28.83 27.21
CA ALA A 3 36.55 29.09 27.20
C ALA A 3 36.18 29.81 25.90
N MET A 4 35.23 29.26 25.13
CA MET A 4 34.65 29.96 23.98
C MET A 4 34.04 31.28 24.48
N LYS A 5 34.72 32.40 24.22
CA LYS A 5 34.19 33.74 24.49
C LYS A 5 33.31 34.16 23.31
N PHE A 6 32.00 34.01 23.47
CA PHE A 6 31.02 34.59 22.56
C PHE A 6 30.92 36.10 22.85
N ARG A 7 31.45 36.94 21.95
CA ARG A 7 31.44 38.41 22.09
C ARG A 7 30.03 38.97 22.23
N GLU A 8 29.03 38.25 21.74
CA GLU A 8 27.61 38.62 21.82
C GLU A 8 27.07 38.58 23.26
N LEU A 9 27.66 37.75 24.14
CA LEU A 9 27.24 37.67 25.54
C LEU A 9 27.66 38.89 26.37
N GLU A 10 28.65 39.66 25.90
CA GLU A 10 29.11 40.89 26.56
C GLU A 10 28.07 42.02 26.45
N ASN A 11 27.12 41.91 25.51
CA ASN A 11 26.08 42.90 25.24
C ASN A 11 24.69 42.50 25.78
N VAL A 12 24.62 41.48 26.65
CA VAL A 12 23.37 41.07 27.31
C VAL A 12 23.09 42.01 28.48
N LYS A 13 21.95 42.71 28.43
CA LYS A 13 21.44 43.55 29.53
C LYS A 13 20.30 42.84 30.25
N LEU A 14 20.27 42.97 31.58
CA LEU A 14 19.11 42.59 32.40
C LEU A 14 18.19 43.81 32.57
N LEU A 15 16.91 43.63 32.30
CA LEU A 15 15.89 44.66 32.41
C LEU A 15 15.18 44.57 33.77
N LYS A 16 14.50 45.65 34.17
CA LYS A 16 13.70 45.66 35.40
C LYS A 16 12.38 44.87 35.25
N GLU A 17 11.87 44.82 34.03
CA GLU A 17 10.70 44.03 33.67
C GLU A 17 10.98 42.54 33.89
N ARG A 18 9.98 41.82 34.40
CA ARG A 18 10.09 40.40 34.74
C ARG A 18 9.13 39.59 33.88
N CYS A 19 9.51 38.35 33.61
CA CYS A 19 8.66 37.41 32.88
C CYS A 19 7.46 36.96 33.72
N ASP A 20 6.25 37.03 33.17
CA ASP A 20 5.01 36.58 33.84
C ASP A 20 5.00 35.08 34.20
N LYS A 21 5.77 34.25 33.49
CA LYS A 21 5.77 32.78 33.67
C LYS A 21 6.83 32.28 34.64
N HIS A 22 7.99 32.94 34.68
CA HIS A 22 9.17 32.45 35.39
C HIS A 22 9.67 33.42 36.46
N ASP A 23 9.04 34.60 36.57
CA ASP A 23 9.40 35.67 37.51
C ASP A 23 10.90 35.99 37.50
N GLU A 24 11.53 36.00 36.32
CA GLU A 24 12.95 36.36 36.14
C GLU A 24 13.07 37.68 35.35
N PRO A 25 14.11 38.50 35.61
CA PRO A 25 14.38 39.70 34.83
C PRO A 25 14.55 39.36 33.35
N LEU A 26 13.88 40.12 32.47
CA LEU A 26 14.04 39.96 31.03
C LEU A 26 15.46 40.30 30.59
N ARG A 27 15.92 39.63 29.55
CA ARG A 27 17.23 39.84 28.94
C ARG A 27 17.06 40.54 27.60
N GLN A 28 17.99 41.42 27.26
CA GLN A 28 18.03 42.08 25.96
C GLN A 28 19.45 41.99 25.40
N ILE A 29 19.59 41.52 24.16
CA ILE A 29 20.88 41.49 23.47
C ILE A 29 20.89 42.64 22.46
N TYR A 30 21.90 43.52 22.54
CA TYR A 30 21.96 44.76 21.76
C TYR A 30 20.66 45.58 21.91
N ASP A 31 20.04 45.98 20.80
CA ASP A 31 18.75 46.66 20.72
C ASP A 31 17.62 45.71 20.28
N GLY A 32 17.81 44.40 20.46
CA GLY A 32 16.80 43.38 20.14
C GLY A 32 15.60 43.39 21.11
N GLU A 33 14.62 42.54 20.87
CA GLU A 33 13.47 42.46 21.77
C GLU A 33 13.83 41.82 23.13
N PRO A 34 13.30 42.35 24.25
CA PRO A 34 13.38 41.70 25.55
C PRO A 34 12.82 40.27 25.54
N TYR A 35 13.56 39.33 26.11
CA TYR A 35 13.14 37.93 26.19
C TYR A 35 13.45 37.30 27.54
N CYS A 36 12.66 36.31 27.92
CA CYS A 36 12.91 35.44 29.06
C CYS A 36 13.74 34.24 28.60
N GLN A 37 14.85 33.95 29.30
CA GLN A 37 15.74 32.84 28.90
C GLN A 37 15.02 31.50 29.02
N GLN A 38 14.27 31.28 30.11
CA GLN A 38 13.54 30.03 30.30
C GLN A 38 12.43 29.85 29.26
N CYS A 39 11.70 30.91 28.90
CA CYS A 39 10.73 30.89 27.80
C CYS A 39 11.41 30.54 26.47
N ALA A 40 12.49 31.24 26.12
CA ALA A 40 13.20 31.00 24.87
C ALA A 40 13.75 29.57 24.79
N MET A 41 14.31 29.05 25.88
CA MET A 41 14.79 27.66 25.93
C MET A 41 13.65 26.64 25.79
N ALA A 42 12.50 26.88 26.43
CA ALA A 42 11.33 26.01 26.31
C ALA A 42 10.74 26.03 24.88
N GLU A 43 10.71 27.20 24.24
CA GLU A 43 10.27 27.35 22.85
C GLU A 43 11.22 26.65 21.87
N LEU A 44 12.53 26.84 22.03
CA LEU A 44 13.55 26.14 21.25
C LEU A 44 13.43 24.62 21.39
N LYS A 45 13.27 24.12 22.62
CA LYS A 45 13.10 22.69 22.90
C LYS A 45 11.84 22.13 22.22
N ARG A 46 10.70 22.82 22.31
CA ARG A 46 9.45 22.40 21.64
C ARG A 46 9.61 22.39 20.12
N ALA A 47 10.25 23.40 19.55
CA ALA A 47 10.52 23.46 18.12
C ALA A 47 11.45 22.33 17.66
N GLU A 48 12.46 22.00 18.45
CA GLU A 48 13.36 20.87 18.19
C GLU A 48 12.64 19.52 18.28
N GLU A 49 11.83 19.30 19.32
CA GLU A 49 11.01 18.10 19.49
C GLU A 49 10.03 17.91 18.31
N GLU A 50 9.34 18.96 17.88
CA GLU A 50 8.41 18.88 16.74
C GLU A 50 9.16 18.62 15.43
N LYS A 51 10.34 19.23 15.24
CA LYS A 51 11.19 18.98 14.07
C LYS A 51 11.69 17.53 14.03
N ILE A 52 12.13 16.98 15.16
CA ILE A 52 12.56 15.57 15.27
C ILE A 52 11.39 14.64 14.96
N LYS A 53 10.21 14.93 15.50
CA LYS A 53 8.99 14.16 15.26
C LYS A 53 8.60 14.16 13.78
N GLN A 54 8.66 15.32 13.13
CA GLN A 54 8.38 15.45 11.70
C GLN A 54 9.35 14.63 10.85
N LEU A 55 10.66 14.80 11.07
CA LEU A 55 11.71 14.05 10.36
C LEU A 55 11.57 12.54 10.56
N THR A 56 11.22 12.11 11.77
CA THR A 56 10.97 10.70 12.08
C THR A 56 9.75 10.18 11.31
N LYS A 57 8.64 10.93 11.28
CA LYS A 57 7.43 10.56 10.54
C LYS A 57 7.70 10.47 9.03
N GLU A 58 8.45 11.40 8.46
CA GLU A 58 8.82 11.40 7.03
C GLU A 58 9.74 10.23 6.66
N SER A 59 10.73 9.91 7.50
CA SER A 59 11.60 8.74 7.32
C SER A 59 10.81 7.43 7.38
N GLN A 60 9.91 7.30 8.36
CA GLN A 60 9.01 6.15 8.46
C GLN A 60 8.10 6.04 7.23
N ARG A 61 7.51 7.14 6.79
CA ARG A 61 6.67 7.21 5.59
C ARG A 61 7.42 6.67 4.38
N THR A 62 8.60 7.21 4.11
CA THR A 62 9.43 6.81 2.97
C THR A 62 9.78 5.32 3.01
N ARG A 63 10.14 4.82 4.19
CA ARG A 63 10.47 3.40 4.37
C ARG A 63 9.27 2.50 4.11
N VAL A 64 8.12 2.81 4.67
CA VAL A 64 6.89 2.01 4.59
C VAL A 64 6.27 2.09 3.20
N GLN A 65 6.05 3.29 2.67
CA GLN A 65 5.46 3.49 1.34
C GLN A 65 6.35 2.96 0.21
N GLY A 66 7.68 3.00 0.40
CA GLY A 66 8.63 2.40 -0.53
C GLY A 66 8.58 0.86 -0.59
N TYR A 67 7.87 0.19 0.33
CA TYR A 67 7.70 -1.26 0.31
C TYR A 67 7.03 -1.72 -1.00
N LEU A 68 6.01 -0.99 -1.46
CA LEU A 68 5.29 -1.26 -2.71
C LEU A 68 6.26 -1.33 -3.90
N LYS A 69 7.14 -0.34 -4.05
CA LYS A 69 8.10 -0.31 -5.15
C LYS A 69 9.16 -1.41 -5.05
N ARG A 70 9.62 -1.74 -3.85
CA ARG A 70 10.75 -2.69 -3.64
C ARG A 70 10.36 -4.16 -3.66
N LYS A 71 9.11 -4.48 -3.29
CA LYS A 71 8.64 -5.85 -3.04
C LYS A 71 7.56 -6.33 -4.01
N SER A 72 6.96 -5.44 -4.80
CA SER A 72 5.98 -5.86 -5.80
C SER A 72 6.61 -6.60 -6.96
N LEU A 73 5.88 -7.59 -7.48
CA LEU A 73 6.17 -8.31 -8.71
C LEU A 73 5.04 -7.97 -9.69
N LEU A 74 5.34 -7.09 -10.65
CA LEU A 74 4.39 -6.61 -11.65
C LEU A 74 4.69 -7.27 -12.99
N HIS A 75 3.66 -7.71 -13.68
CA HIS A 75 3.76 -8.12 -15.08
C HIS A 75 3.86 -6.90 -16.01
N ASP A 76 3.08 -5.85 -15.71
CA ASP A 76 2.98 -4.62 -16.50
C ASP A 76 3.45 -3.40 -15.68
N GLU A 77 4.51 -2.76 -16.18
CA GLU A 77 5.11 -1.56 -15.59
C GLU A 77 4.17 -0.33 -15.61
N SER A 78 3.21 -0.29 -16.54
CA SER A 78 2.21 0.79 -16.62
C SER A 78 1.38 0.90 -15.35
N LEU A 79 1.19 -0.23 -14.64
CA LEU A 79 0.44 -0.28 -13.38
C LEU A 79 1.08 0.60 -12.29
N LYS A 80 2.38 0.88 -12.33
CA LYS A 80 3.03 1.75 -11.33
C LYS A 80 2.41 3.15 -11.23
N ARG A 81 1.71 3.60 -12.29
CA ARG A 81 1.04 4.90 -12.35
C ARG A 81 -0.48 4.81 -12.29
N ALA A 82 -1.05 3.61 -12.23
CA ALA A 82 -2.48 3.33 -12.34
C ALA A 82 -3.31 3.85 -11.13
N THR A 83 -3.41 5.17 -10.99
CA THR A 83 -4.26 5.82 -10.00
C THR A 83 -5.72 5.84 -10.45
N PHE A 84 -6.63 6.16 -9.52
CA PHE A 84 -8.03 6.36 -9.86
C PHE A 84 -8.21 7.44 -10.92
N ASP A 85 -7.39 8.50 -10.92
CA ASP A 85 -7.56 9.61 -11.86
C ASP A 85 -7.16 9.21 -13.28
N GLN A 86 -6.18 8.32 -13.42
CA GLN A 86 -5.81 7.72 -14.70
C GLN A 86 -6.82 6.69 -15.22
N PHE A 87 -7.71 6.18 -14.37
CA PHE A 87 -8.79 5.29 -14.83
C PHE A 87 -9.91 6.10 -15.49
N VAL A 88 -9.85 6.23 -16.81
CA VAL A 88 -10.84 6.95 -17.61
C VAL A 88 -12.09 6.10 -17.82
N ALA A 89 -13.23 6.56 -17.30
CA ALA A 89 -14.53 5.94 -17.50
C ALA A 89 -15.64 6.99 -17.50
N SER A 90 -16.54 6.92 -18.48
CA SER A 90 -17.64 7.87 -18.65
C SER A 90 -18.74 7.64 -17.60
N LYS A 91 -19.31 8.73 -17.08
CA LYS A 91 -20.47 8.64 -16.16
C LYS A 91 -21.59 7.81 -16.79
N GLY A 92 -22.24 6.97 -15.98
CA GLY A 92 -23.30 6.06 -16.43
C GLY A 92 -22.81 4.69 -16.91
N THR A 93 -21.50 4.52 -17.16
CA THR A 93 -20.94 3.20 -17.56
C THR A 93 -20.70 2.28 -16.37
N GLU A 94 -20.70 0.96 -16.62
CA GLU A 94 -20.29 -0.06 -15.64
C GLU A 94 -18.89 0.23 -15.09
N ALA A 95 -17.93 0.55 -15.97
CA ALA A 95 -16.56 0.89 -15.57
C ALA A 95 -16.50 2.08 -14.60
N TYR A 96 -17.37 3.09 -14.78
CA TYR A 96 -17.45 4.23 -13.85
C TYR A 96 -18.02 3.81 -12.49
N GLN A 97 -19.07 2.98 -12.48
CA GLN A 97 -19.63 2.44 -11.24
C GLN A 97 -18.59 1.58 -10.48
N ASN A 98 -17.86 0.72 -11.19
CA ASN A 98 -16.79 -0.10 -10.63
C ASN A 98 -15.66 0.77 -10.07
N LYS A 99 -15.28 1.86 -10.75
CA LYS A 99 -14.34 2.86 -10.21
C LYS A 99 -14.85 3.47 -8.89
N GLN A 100 -16.13 3.84 -8.79
CA GLN A 100 -16.69 4.39 -7.54
C GLN A 100 -16.70 3.35 -6.41
N LYS A 101 -17.08 2.10 -6.70
CA LYS A 101 -17.02 1.00 -5.73
C LYS A 101 -15.58 0.78 -5.23
N SER A 102 -14.60 0.77 -6.13
CA SER A 102 -13.19 0.66 -5.74
C SER A 102 -12.71 1.83 -4.88
N ARG A 103 -13.18 3.06 -5.11
CA ARG A 103 -12.90 4.21 -4.22
C ARG A 103 -13.47 4.01 -2.83
N MET A 104 -14.69 3.48 -2.72
CA MET A 104 -15.29 3.15 -1.42
C MET A 104 -14.51 2.06 -0.69
N ILE A 105 -14.03 1.04 -1.40
CA ILE A 105 -13.18 -0.01 -0.82
C ILE A 105 -11.84 0.56 -0.34
N ALA A 106 -11.22 1.47 -1.11
CA ALA A 106 -10.00 2.15 -0.68
C ALA A 106 -10.22 2.95 0.62
N LYS A 107 -11.36 3.67 0.72
CA LYS A 107 -11.76 4.36 1.95
C LYS A 107 -11.94 3.38 3.11
N ASP A 108 -12.65 2.28 2.90
CA ASP A 108 -12.85 1.26 3.93
C ASP A 108 -11.53 0.68 4.46
N TYR A 109 -10.57 0.42 3.57
CA TYR A 109 -9.25 -0.03 3.98
C TYR A 109 -8.50 1.05 4.76
N LEU A 110 -8.55 2.32 4.34
CA LEU A 110 -7.98 3.45 5.10
C LEU A 110 -8.59 3.52 6.50
N ASP A 111 -9.90 3.34 6.62
CA ASP A 111 -10.66 3.34 7.87
C ASP A 111 -10.42 2.06 8.73
N GLY A 112 -9.60 1.12 8.24
CA GLY A 112 -9.18 -0.06 9.00
C GLY A 112 -10.13 -1.25 8.91
N LYS A 113 -11.03 -1.30 7.92
CA LYS A 113 -11.85 -2.50 7.69
C LYS A 113 -11.00 -3.65 7.15
N HIS A 114 -11.33 -4.87 7.59
CA HIS A 114 -10.60 -6.08 7.26
C HIS A 114 -11.49 -7.05 6.46
N TYR A 115 -11.43 -6.96 5.13
CA TYR A 115 -12.08 -7.90 4.22
C TYR A 115 -11.26 -8.06 2.95
N ASN A 116 -11.54 -9.12 2.20
CA ASN A 116 -10.96 -9.31 0.87
C ASN A 116 -11.83 -8.66 -0.20
N THR A 117 -11.22 -8.28 -1.32
CA THR A 117 -11.91 -7.72 -2.49
C THR A 117 -11.59 -8.59 -3.69
N LEU A 118 -12.60 -8.90 -4.52
CA LEU A 118 -12.41 -9.66 -5.75
C LEU A 118 -12.90 -8.85 -6.94
N LEU A 119 -12.02 -8.63 -7.92
CA LEU A 119 -12.35 -8.03 -9.21
C LEU A 119 -12.38 -9.13 -10.27
N SER A 120 -13.52 -9.32 -10.94
CA SER A 120 -13.70 -10.34 -11.97
C SER A 120 -14.22 -9.76 -13.29
N GLY A 121 -13.91 -10.41 -14.41
CA GLY A 121 -14.35 -10.01 -15.76
C GLY A 121 -13.26 -10.18 -16.80
N ASP A 122 -13.58 -9.90 -18.06
CA ASP A 122 -12.71 -10.22 -19.20
C ASP A 122 -11.37 -9.45 -19.21
N VAL A 123 -10.44 -9.90 -20.06
CA VAL A 123 -9.11 -9.26 -20.19
C VAL A 123 -9.26 -7.80 -20.64
N GLY A 124 -8.39 -6.93 -20.12
CA GLY A 124 -8.30 -5.54 -20.57
C GLY A 124 -9.42 -4.59 -20.14
N VAL A 125 -10.40 -5.07 -19.35
CA VAL A 125 -11.48 -4.23 -18.78
C VAL A 125 -11.03 -3.31 -17.63
N GLY A 126 -9.80 -3.49 -17.13
CA GLY A 126 -9.18 -2.59 -16.14
C GLY A 126 -9.20 -3.06 -14.68
N LYS A 127 -9.32 -4.38 -14.43
CA LYS A 127 -9.26 -4.97 -13.07
C LYS A 127 -7.95 -4.67 -12.34
N SER A 128 -6.81 -5.03 -12.92
CA SER A 128 -5.48 -4.80 -12.35
C SER A 128 -5.22 -3.31 -12.10
N HIS A 129 -5.72 -2.44 -13.00
CA HIS A 129 -5.67 -0.99 -12.82
C HIS A 129 -6.41 -0.55 -11.55
N LEU A 130 -7.68 -0.94 -11.39
CA LEU A 130 -8.44 -0.55 -10.18
C LEU A 130 -7.86 -1.18 -8.90
N ALA A 131 -7.38 -2.42 -8.96
CA ALA A 131 -6.72 -3.07 -7.83
C ALA A 131 -5.48 -2.28 -7.39
N MET A 132 -4.65 -1.85 -8.35
CA MET A 132 -3.50 -1.00 -8.10
C MET A 132 -3.92 0.41 -7.64
N SER A 133 -5.00 0.99 -8.17
CA SER A 133 -5.52 2.28 -7.73
C SER A 133 -5.92 2.28 -6.25
N ILE A 134 -6.61 1.22 -5.80
CA ILE A 134 -6.93 1.01 -4.38
C ILE A 134 -5.62 0.95 -3.56
N LEU A 135 -4.68 0.12 -4.03
CA LEU A 135 -3.42 -0.11 -3.34
C LEU A 135 -2.58 1.17 -3.21
N LEU A 136 -2.48 1.97 -4.28
CA LEU A 136 -1.81 3.26 -4.30
C LEU A 136 -2.45 4.26 -3.33
N ALA A 137 -3.79 4.33 -3.32
CA ALA A 137 -4.51 5.20 -2.38
C ALA A 137 -4.24 4.81 -0.92
N VAL A 138 -4.26 3.52 -0.58
CA VAL A 138 -3.92 3.06 0.77
C VAL A 138 -2.47 3.35 1.12
N ASN A 139 -1.55 3.06 0.20
CA ASN A 139 -0.12 3.31 0.39
C ASN A 139 0.15 4.79 0.66
N GLU A 140 -0.51 5.69 -0.07
CA GLU A 140 -0.29 7.13 0.01
C GLU A 140 -0.93 7.79 1.25
N TYR A 141 -2.17 7.42 1.57
CA TYR A 141 -3.02 8.15 2.52
C TYR A 141 -3.26 7.46 3.86
N SER A 142 -2.70 6.27 4.11
CA SER A 142 -2.88 5.58 5.39
C SER A 142 -2.16 6.29 6.55
N ASP A 143 -2.87 6.44 7.68
CA ASP A 143 -2.31 6.82 8.98
C ASP A 143 -2.85 5.84 10.05
N PRO A 144 -2.00 5.02 10.71
CA PRO A 144 -0.56 4.89 10.49
C PRO A 144 -0.22 4.34 9.11
N PHE A 145 0.99 4.64 8.63
CA PHE A 145 1.47 4.18 7.32
C PHE A 145 1.40 2.65 7.20
N ARG A 146 0.90 2.17 6.06
CA ARG A 146 0.74 0.74 5.78
C ARG A 146 1.62 0.27 4.64
N ARG A 147 2.22 -0.91 4.80
CA ARG A 147 2.99 -1.56 3.74
C ARG A 147 2.04 -2.13 2.69
N CYS A 148 2.21 -1.74 1.45
CA CYS A 148 1.43 -2.26 0.34
C CYS A 148 2.30 -3.09 -0.61
N ALA A 149 1.77 -4.16 -1.20
CA ALA A 149 2.48 -4.95 -2.20
C ALA A 149 1.51 -5.46 -3.27
N PHE A 150 2.04 -5.66 -4.48
CA PHE A 150 1.30 -6.20 -5.63
C PHE A 150 2.09 -7.37 -6.20
N ILE A 151 1.43 -8.50 -6.42
CA ILE A 151 2.06 -9.71 -6.94
C ILE A 151 1.21 -10.26 -8.10
N SER A 152 1.81 -10.36 -9.28
CA SER A 152 1.33 -11.22 -10.37
C SER A 152 1.44 -12.69 -9.93
N VAL A 153 0.31 -13.38 -9.83
CA VAL A 153 0.28 -14.77 -9.33
C VAL A 153 1.03 -15.70 -10.29
N ALA A 154 0.83 -15.54 -11.59
CA ALA A 154 1.51 -16.32 -12.62
C ALA A 154 3.05 -16.15 -12.54
N ASP A 155 3.52 -14.90 -12.46
CA ASP A 155 4.96 -14.63 -12.36
C ASP A 155 5.53 -15.13 -11.04
N MET A 156 4.80 -15.02 -9.93
CA MET A 156 5.22 -15.57 -8.64
C MET A 156 5.44 -17.08 -8.72
N ILE A 157 4.47 -17.83 -9.25
CA ILE A 157 4.58 -19.29 -9.38
C ILE A 157 5.76 -19.66 -10.28
N ASN A 158 5.97 -18.96 -11.38
CA ASN A 158 7.10 -19.19 -12.28
C ASN A 158 8.44 -18.90 -11.58
N GLN A 159 8.56 -17.79 -10.86
CA GLN A 159 9.78 -17.44 -10.12
C GLN A 159 10.11 -18.46 -9.02
N ILE A 160 9.09 -18.98 -8.31
CA ILE A 160 9.30 -20.03 -7.30
C ILE A 160 9.81 -21.31 -7.98
N LYS A 161 9.21 -21.73 -9.10
CA LYS A 161 9.68 -22.92 -9.83
C LYS A 161 11.13 -22.75 -10.30
N ASN A 162 11.46 -21.61 -10.89
CA ASN A 162 12.81 -21.31 -11.36
C ASN A 162 13.83 -21.28 -10.20
N SER A 163 13.42 -20.94 -8.98
CA SER A 163 14.31 -20.95 -7.80
C SER A 163 14.74 -22.34 -7.35
N PHE A 164 14.11 -23.42 -7.83
CA PHE A 164 14.52 -24.79 -7.49
C PHE A 164 15.83 -25.18 -8.18
N ASP A 165 16.06 -24.66 -9.38
CA ASP A 165 17.26 -24.91 -10.18
C ASP A 165 18.34 -23.82 -9.98
N ASP A 166 18.02 -22.73 -9.27
CA ASP A 166 18.94 -21.64 -8.95
C ASP A 166 19.01 -21.36 -7.43
N PRO A 167 20.01 -21.91 -6.72
CA PRO A 167 20.21 -21.68 -5.29
C PRO A 167 20.48 -20.21 -4.91
N GLN A 168 20.87 -19.35 -5.87
CA GLN A 168 21.09 -17.92 -5.64
C GLN A 168 19.82 -17.09 -5.89
N SER A 169 18.75 -17.70 -6.40
CA SER A 169 17.50 -17.00 -6.66
C SER A 169 16.89 -16.48 -5.36
N ARG A 170 16.67 -15.16 -5.34
CA ARG A 170 16.00 -14.50 -4.21
C ARG A 170 14.51 -14.84 -4.12
N TYR A 171 13.89 -15.36 -5.18
CA TYR A 171 12.44 -15.51 -5.33
C TYR A 171 11.92 -16.88 -4.90
N SER A 172 12.37 -17.36 -3.75
CA SER A 172 11.90 -18.61 -3.17
C SER A 172 10.45 -18.53 -2.68
N LYS A 173 9.82 -19.68 -2.42
CA LYS A 173 8.51 -19.73 -1.74
C LYS A 173 8.50 -18.88 -0.46
N GLN A 174 9.56 -18.99 0.35
CA GLN A 174 9.70 -18.25 1.61
C GLN A 174 9.75 -16.73 1.41
N TYR A 175 10.37 -16.25 0.32
CA TYR A 175 10.41 -14.83 -0.02
C TYR A 175 9.00 -14.25 -0.17
N PHE A 176 8.14 -14.93 -0.94
CA PHE A 176 6.76 -14.51 -1.14
C PHE A 176 5.91 -14.65 0.12
N MET A 177 6.14 -15.68 0.95
CA MET A 177 5.50 -15.78 2.27
C MET A 177 5.86 -14.59 3.17
N THR A 178 7.12 -14.13 3.16
CA THR A 178 7.52 -12.93 3.92
C THR A 178 6.78 -11.70 3.43
N ILE A 179 6.65 -11.49 2.10
CA ILE A 179 5.86 -10.38 1.55
C ILE A 179 4.40 -10.47 2.02
N ALA A 180 3.80 -11.66 1.90
CA ALA A 180 2.43 -11.92 2.34
C ALA A 180 2.24 -11.92 3.85
N LYS A 181 3.30 -11.87 4.67
CA LYS A 181 3.20 -11.64 6.11
C LYS A 181 3.31 -10.15 6.42
N GLU A 182 4.32 -9.50 5.85
CA GLU A 182 4.71 -8.12 6.17
C GLU A 182 3.82 -7.05 5.55
N ALA A 183 3.30 -7.26 4.34
CA ALA A 183 2.35 -6.33 3.73
C ALA A 183 1.13 -6.19 4.64
N ASP A 184 0.53 -5.01 4.69
CA ASP A 184 -0.71 -4.72 5.39
C ASP A 184 -1.91 -4.80 4.45
N VAL A 185 -1.70 -4.44 3.18
CA VAL A 185 -2.63 -4.71 2.07
C VAL A 185 -1.85 -5.34 0.91
N LEU A 186 -2.38 -6.42 0.35
CA LEU A 186 -1.74 -7.18 -0.73
C LEU A 186 -2.69 -7.29 -1.93
N VAL A 187 -2.18 -7.06 -3.14
CA VAL A 187 -2.86 -7.46 -4.39
C VAL A 187 -2.26 -8.76 -4.89
N LEU A 188 -3.12 -9.73 -5.22
CA LEU A 188 -2.80 -10.94 -5.97
C LEU A 188 -3.51 -10.85 -7.33
N ASP A 189 -2.74 -10.57 -8.36
CA ASP A 189 -3.24 -10.22 -9.69
C ASP A 189 -3.28 -11.44 -10.63
N ASP A 190 -4.29 -11.46 -11.48
CA ASP A 190 -4.59 -12.48 -12.49
C ASP A 190 -4.58 -13.90 -11.92
N ILE A 191 -5.27 -14.09 -10.79
CA ILE A 191 -5.48 -15.42 -10.22
C ILE A 191 -6.28 -16.27 -11.22
N GLY A 192 -5.70 -17.42 -11.58
CA GLY A 192 -6.19 -18.36 -12.57
C GLY A 192 -5.36 -18.38 -13.86
N ALA A 193 -4.51 -17.37 -14.11
CA ALA A 193 -3.63 -17.36 -15.28
C ALA A 193 -2.44 -18.35 -15.17
N GLU A 194 -2.08 -18.75 -13.94
CA GLU A 194 -0.95 -19.64 -13.67
C GLU A 194 -1.20 -21.11 -14.07
N THR A 195 -2.44 -21.48 -14.38
CA THR A 195 -2.85 -22.85 -14.70
C THR A 195 -2.80 -23.16 -16.21
N GLY A 196 -2.48 -22.17 -17.05
CA GLY A 196 -2.36 -22.30 -18.52
C GLY A 196 -3.59 -21.82 -19.28
N HIS A 197 -3.72 -22.20 -20.57
CA HIS A 197 -4.80 -21.72 -21.44
C HIS A 197 -6.19 -22.04 -20.88
N ILE A 198 -6.91 -20.97 -20.57
CA ILE A 198 -8.34 -20.90 -20.24
C ILE A 198 -9.10 -21.58 -21.37
N GLY A 199 -9.53 -22.83 -21.16
CA GLY A 199 -10.17 -23.66 -22.19
C GLY A 199 -9.95 -25.17 -22.02
N THR A 200 -8.99 -25.58 -21.20
CA THR A 200 -8.89 -26.97 -20.73
C THR A 200 -9.44 -27.05 -19.30
N HIS A 201 -10.19 -28.10 -18.96
CA HIS A 201 -10.70 -28.38 -17.60
C HIS A 201 -9.58 -28.68 -16.57
N LYS A 202 -8.40 -28.06 -16.70
CA LYS A 202 -7.25 -28.28 -15.83
C LYS A 202 -7.43 -27.52 -14.53
N GLN A 203 -7.63 -28.27 -13.45
CA GLN A 203 -7.51 -27.77 -12.08
C GLN A 203 -6.11 -27.21 -11.82
N ALA A 204 -5.99 -26.28 -10.88
CA ALA A 204 -4.69 -25.85 -10.39
C ALA A 204 -3.91 -27.06 -9.88
N THR A 205 -2.60 -27.12 -10.17
CA THR A 205 -1.78 -28.22 -9.67
C THR A 205 -1.68 -28.17 -8.15
N ASP A 206 -1.43 -29.32 -7.52
CA ASP A 206 -1.24 -29.41 -6.05
C ASP A 206 -0.21 -28.38 -5.55
N PHE A 207 0.86 -28.20 -6.32
CA PHE A 207 1.88 -27.19 -6.04
C PHE A 207 1.31 -25.75 -6.01
N VAL A 208 0.49 -25.37 -6.99
CA VAL A 208 -0.14 -24.04 -7.03
C VAL A 208 -1.08 -23.86 -5.84
N ASN A 209 -1.94 -24.85 -5.58
CA ASN A 209 -2.85 -24.84 -4.42
C ASN A 209 -2.06 -24.71 -3.10
N GLU A 210 -0.97 -25.46 -2.93
CA GLU A 210 -0.12 -25.42 -1.73
C GLU A 210 0.50 -24.03 -1.52
N VAL A 211 1.05 -23.42 -2.57
CA VAL A 211 1.66 -22.08 -2.50
C VAL A 211 0.60 -21.03 -2.16
N LEU A 212 -0.53 -21.02 -2.86
CA LEU A 212 -1.61 -20.07 -2.61
C LEU A 212 -2.21 -20.25 -1.21
N TYR A 213 -2.48 -21.48 -0.79
CA TYR A 213 -2.99 -21.76 0.55
C TYR A 213 -2.02 -21.27 1.64
N SER A 214 -0.73 -21.56 1.49
CA SER A 214 0.31 -21.10 2.41
C SER A 214 0.33 -19.57 2.51
N LEU A 215 0.28 -18.89 1.36
CA LEU A 215 0.27 -17.43 1.27
C LEU A 215 -0.95 -16.83 1.95
N LEU A 216 -2.13 -17.36 1.63
CA LEU A 216 -3.41 -16.86 2.14
C LEU A 216 -3.59 -17.11 3.64
N ASN A 217 -2.93 -18.12 4.22
CA ASN A 217 -2.93 -18.32 5.67
C ASN A 217 -2.28 -17.15 6.42
N TYR A 218 -1.17 -16.60 5.92
CA TYR A 218 -0.56 -15.37 6.47
C TYR A 218 -1.44 -14.12 6.30
N ARG A 219 -2.48 -14.22 5.47
CA ARG A 219 -3.43 -13.14 5.17
C ARG A 219 -4.77 -13.26 5.86
N SER A 220 -4.93 -14.21 6.77
CA SER A 220 -6.20 -14.47 7.46
C SER A 220 -6.83 -13.26 8.18
N THR A 221 -6.04 -12.25 8.57
CA THR A 221 -6.46 -11.03 9.28
C THR A 221 -6.16 -9.73 8.53
N LYS A 222 -5.64 -9.81 7.30
CA LYS A 222 -5.22 -8.62 6.54
C LYS A 222 -5.90 -8.57 5.17
N PRO A 223 -6.34 -7.39 4.71
CA PRO A 223 -7.01 -7.25 3.41
C PRO A 223 -6.17 -7.76 2.24
N THR A 224 -6.79 -8.58 1.40
CA THR A 224 -6.20 -9.01 0.12
C THR A 224 -7.15 -8.67 -1.02
N ILE A 225 -6.63 -8.06 -2.08
CA ILE A 225 -7.35 -7.74 -3.31
C ILE A 225 -6.95 -8.77 -4.36
N PHE A 226 -7.93 -9.37 -5.01
CA PHE A 226 -7.74 -10.38 -6.05
C PHE A 226 -8.28 -9.86 -7.37
N THR A 227 -7.63 -10.21 -8.48
CA THR A 227 -8.19 -10.01 -9.81
C THR A 227 -8.23 -11.34 -10.57
N THR A 228 -9.31 -11.62 -11.29
CA THR A 228 -9.43 -12.85 -12.09
C THR A 228 -10.11 -12.59 -13.41
N ASN A 229 -9.63 -13.25 -14.46
CA ASN A 229 -10.27 -13.25 -15.79
C ASN A 229 -11.34 -14.34 -15.92
N MET A 230 -11.67 -15.06 -14.85
CA MET A 230 -12.60 -16.18 -14.88
C MET A 230 -14.00 -15.81 -14.40
N THR A 231 -14.99 -16.51 -14.95
CA THR A 231 -16.35 -16.52 -14.39
C THR A 231 -16.37 -17.26 -13.06
N SER A 232 -17.30 -16.93 -12.17
CA SER A 232 -17.42 -17.54 -10.83
C SER A 232 -17.45 -19.07 -10.87
N LYS A 233 -18.15 -19.67 -11.85
CA LYS A 233 -18.23 -21.14 -12.01
C LYS A 233 -16.89 -21.78 -12.36
N HIS A 234 -16.10 -21.15 -13.23
CA HIS A 234 -14.78 -21.68 -13.58
C HIS A 234 -13.77 -21.46 -12.45
N PHE A 235 -13.90 -20.36 -11.73
CA PHE A 235 -13.07 -20.04 -10.58
C PHE A 235 -13.23 -21.08 -9.45
N GLU A 236 -14.47 -21.48 -9.15
CA GLU A 236 -14.79 -22.51 -8.15
C GLU A 236 -14.28 -23.90 -8.53
N GLN A 237 -14.18 -24.21 -9.83
CA GLN A 237 -13.66 -25.49 -10.31
C GLN A 237 -12.13 -25.55 -10.32
N LEU A 238 -11.46 -24.39 -10.29
CA LEU A 238 -10.01 -24.30 -10.48
C LEU A 238 -9.22 -24.59 -9.19
N TYR A 239 -9.74 -24.14 -8.05
CA TYR A 239 -9.07 -24.24 -6.75
C TYR A 239 -9.85 -25.12 -5.78
N ASP A 240 -9.17 -25.64 -4.77
CA ASP A 240 -9.82 -26.36 -3.69
C ASP A 240 -10.68 -25.43 -2.80
N ASP A 241 -11.62 -26.02 -2.06
CA ASP A 241 -12.51 -25.30 -1.16
C ASP A 241 -11.75 -24.47 -0.11
N LYS A 242 -10.54 -24.91 0.26
CA LYS A 242 -9.71 -24.23 1.25
C LYS A 242 -9.20 -22.90 0.72
N VAL A 243 -8.67 -22.86 -0.50
CA VAL A 243 -8.23 -21.62 -1.16
C VAL A 243 -9.42 -20.71 -1.39
N LEU A 244 -10.52 -21.23 -1.95
CA LEU A 244 -11.74 -20.45 -2.21
C LEU A 244 -12.31 -19.80 -0.95
N SER A 245 -12.39 -20.57 0.15
CA SER A 245 -12.84 -20.06 1.46
C SER A 245 -11.97 -18.90 1.98
N ARG A 246 -10.65 -18.95 1.74
CA ARG A 246 -9.73 -17.88 2.15
C ARG A 246 -9.89 -16.64 1.28
N ILE A 247 -10.07 -16.82 -0.03
CA ILE A 247 -10.30 -15.71 -0.98
C ILE A 247 -11.61 -15.00 -0.66
N GLY A 248 -12.69 -15.76 -0.45
CA GLY A 248 -14.04 -15.23 -0.18
C GLY A 248 -14.24 -14.58 1.19
N ARG A 249 -13.22 -14.48 2.05
CA ARG A 249 -13.38 -13.91 3.40
C ARG A 249 -13.89 -12.48 3.37
N GLY A 250 -15.09 -12.31 3.93
CA GLY A 250 -15.73 -11.01 4.07
C GLY A 250 -16.25 -10.41 2.76
N THR A 251 -16.10 -11.09 1.61
CA THR A 251 -16.46 -10.51 0.31
C THR A 251 -17.95 -10.30 0.16
N ALA A 252 -18.75 -11.30 0.55
CA ALA A 252 -20.21 -11.25 0.45
C ALA A 252 -20.82 -10.22 1.41
N ILE A 253 -20.36 -10.18 2.66
CA ILE A 253 -20.88 -9.28 3.69
C ILE A 253 -20.58 -7.81 3.37
N ASN A 254 -19.39 -7.54 2.83
CA ASN A 254 -18.94 -6.17 2.54
C ASN A 254 -19.20 -5.74 1.09
N GLN A 255 -19.90 -6.56 0.30
CA GLN A 255 -20.20 -6.29 -1.12
C GLN A 255 -18.96 -5.92 -1.95
N SER A 256 -17.80 -6.50 -1.63
CA SER A 256 -16.50 -6.19 -2.24
C SER A 256 -16.18 -7.09 -3.44
N LEU A 257 -17.21 -7.69 -4.04
CA LEU A 257 -17.14 -8.33 -5.36
C LEU A 257 -17.47 -7.29 -6.44
N ILE A 258 -16.48 -6.95 -7.26
CA ILE A 258 -16.62 -6.05 -8.40
C ILE A 258 -16.52 -6.89 -9.67
N THR A 259 -17.61 -6.95 -10.44
CA THR A 259 -17.65 -7.68 -11.71
C THR A 259 -17.74 -6.70 -12.87
N PHE A 260 -16.94 -6.93 -13.90
CA PHE A 260 -17.01 -6.30 -15.21
C PHE A 260 -17.68 -7.28 -16.16
N LYS A 261 -18.94 -7.03 -16.53
CA LYS A 261 -19.74 -7.88 -17.42
C LYS A 261 -19.87 -7.32 -18.83
N HIS A 262 -19.86 -6.00 -18.97
CA HIS A 262 -20.20 -5.31 -20.21
C HIS A 262 -19.19 -4.22 -20.59
N THR A 263 -18.08 -4.13 -19.85
CA THR A 263 -17.01 -3.19 -20.14
C THR A 263 -16.16 -3.73 -21.29
N PRO A 264 -15.95 -2.97 -22.38
CA PRO A 264 -15.13 -3.41 -23.50
C PRO A 264 -13.65 -3.48 -23.13
N ASP A 265 -12.89 -4.33 -23.83
CA ASP A 265 -11.43 -4.38 -23.72
C ASP A 265 -10.84 -3.05 -24.23
N LYS A 266 -10.08 -2.36 -23.37
CA LYS A 266 -9.40 -1.10 -23.71
C LYS A 266 -8.01 -1.29 -24.30
N ARG A 267 -7.47 -2.51 -24.26
CA ARG A 267 -6.16 -2.90 -24.84
C ARG A 267 -6.31 -3.32 -26.30
N ALA A 268 -7.47 -3.83 -26.69
CA ALA A 268 -7.79 -4.25 -28.05
C ALA A 268 -8.17 -3.06 -28.96
N MET A 269 -7.23 -2.15 -29.22
CA MET A 269 -7.27 -1.30 -30.40
C MET A 269 -6.23 -1.84 -31.39
N LEU A 270 -6.54 -2.97 -32.02
CA LEU A 270 -5.85 -3.41 -33.22
C LEU A 270 -6.80 -3.16 -34.38
N ASP A 271 -6.66 -1.99 -35.00
CA ASP A 271 -7.26 -1.73 -36.31
C ASP A 271 -6.38 -2.45 -37.35
N PHE A 272 -6.91 -3.53 -37.93
CA PHE A 272 -6.38 -4.13 -39.15
C PHE A 272 -7.15 -3.59 -40.36
#